data_AF-A0A2P6SB34-F1
#
_entry.id   AF-A0A2P6SB34-F1
#
_cell.length_a   1.000
_cell.length_b   1.000
_cell.length_c   1.000
_cell.angle_alpha   90.00
_cell.angle_beta   90.00
_cell.angle_gamma   90.00
#
_symmetry.space_group_name_H-M   'P 1'
#
loop_
_entity.id
_entity.type
_entity.pdbx_description
1 polymer ?
#
loop_
_entity_poly.entity_id
_entity_poly.type
_entity_poly.pdbx_seq_one_letter_code
_entity_poly.pdbx_strand_id
1 'polypeptide(L)'
;MEKKNRKPNQYTEVAASGQHLCISAHKARRVIDQIRGRSYEETLMILELMPYRACYDILKLVYSVAANANHNKGLNETSLIISKAEVNEGTTVKKLKPRARGPGYPIRRSTCHITIVLKDISVDEQLEKDKRTKERRNI
;
A
#
# COMPACT_ATOMS: atom_id res chain seq x y z
N MET A 1 24.63 19.61 2.33
CA MET A 1 23.17 19.67 2.55
C MET A 1 22.64 18.25 2.64
N GLU A 2 22.61 17.69 3.84
CA GLU A 2 22.13 16.33 4.10
C GLU A 2 20.64 16.42 4.45
N LYS A 3 19.76 15.87 3.61
CA LYS A 3 18.33 15.88 3.89
C LYS A 3 18.08 14.99 5.12
N LYS A 4 17.75 15.59 6.26
CA LYS A 4 17.26 14.86 7.44
C LYS A 4 16.07 13.98 7.01
N ASN A 5 16.28 12.68 6.94
CA ASN A 5 15.21 11.68 6.80
C ASN A 5 14.34 11.74 8.06
N ARG A 6 13.32 12.61 8.06
CA ARG A 6 12.29 12.61 9.11
C ARG A 6 11.53 11.30 8.98
N LYS A 7 11.60 10.44 10.01
CA LYS A 7 10.72 9.27 10.09
C LYS A 7 9.26 9.77 9.97
N PRO A 8 8.40 9.12 9.19
CA PRO A 8 7.00 9.50 9.12
C PRO A 8 6.37 9.44 10.51
N ASN A 9 5.43 10.36 10.75
CA ASN A 9 4.79 10.52 12.05
C ASN A 9 3.87 9.32 12.31
N GLN A 10 4.35 8.32 13.04
CA GLN A 10 3.66 7.02 13.24
C GLN A 10 2.24 7.16 13.81
N TYR A 11 1.97 8.28 14.50
CA TYR A 11 0.69 8.56 15.13
C TYR A 11 -0.45 8.75 14.11
N THR A 12 -0.18 9.20 12.89
CA THR A 12 -1.21 9.54 11.89
C THR A 12 -1.38 8.46 10.81
N GLU A 13 -0.42 7.54 10.68
CA GLU A 13 -0.41 6.56 9.59
C GLU A 13 -0.94 5.19 10.02
N VAL A 14 -1.76 4.56 9.20
CA VAL A 14 -2.31 3.22 9.46
C VAL A 14 -1.85 2.30 8.34
N ALA A 15 -1.26 1.16 8.71
CA ALA A 15 -0.75 0.21 7.74
C ALA A 15 -1.48 -1.13 7.86
N ALA A 16 -1.62 -1.82 6.72
CA ALA A 16 -1.89 -3.26 6.71
C ALA A 16 -1.01 -3.93 5.66
N SER A 17 -0.74 -5.22 5.88
CA SER A 17 0.09 -6.03 5.00
C SER A 17 -0.57 -7.35 4.68
N GLY A 18 -0.63 -7.71 3.40
CA GLY A 18 -1.02 -9.02 2.90
C GLY A 18 0.23 -9.83 2.63
N GLN A 19 0.41 -10.94 3.33
CA GLN A 19 1.60 -11.77 3.23
C GLN A 19 1.36 -13.03 2.40
N HIS A 20 2.39 -13.49 1.69
CA HIS A 20 2.39 -14.74 0.93
C HIS A 20 1.27 -14.84 -0.13
N LEU A 21 0.92 -13.72 -0.77
CA LEU A 21 -0.07 -13.69 -1.83
C LEU A 21 0.45 -14.45 -3.05
N CYS A 22 -0.37 -15.35 -3.60
CA CYS A 22 -0.03 -16.18 -4.76
C CYS A 22 -0.16 -15.41 -6.09
N ILE A 23 0.42 -14.21 -6.14
CA ILE A 23 0.48 -13.34 -7.30
C ILE A 23 1.95 -13.01 -7.60
N SER A 24 2.29 -12.82 -8.88
CA SER A 24 3.59 -12.29 -9.26
C SER A 24 3.69 -10.82 -8.87
N ALA A 25 4.78 -10.44 -8.19
CA ALA A 25 5.01 -9.06 -7.75
C ALA A 25 4.84 -8.04 -8.89
N HIS A 26 5.29 -8.36 -10.11
CA HIS A 26 5.12 -7.46 -11.26
C HIS A 26 3.65 -7.19 -11.62
N LYS A 27 2.77 -8.20 -11.51
CA LYS A 27 1.33 -8.03 -11.76
C LYS A 27 0.67 -7.18 -10.68
N ALA A 28 1.07 -7.33 -9.42
CA ALA A 28 0.58 -6.50 -8.33
C ALA A 28 1.10 -5.06 -8.43
N ARG A 29 2.39 -4.86 -8.74
CA ARG A 29 3.01 -3.52 -8.94
C ARG A 29 2.25 -2.71 -9.98
N ARG A 30 1.89 -3.32 -11.12
CA ARG A 30 1.09 -2.66 -12.17
C ARG A 30 -0.19 -2.00 -11.63
N VAL A 31 -0.87 -2.63 -10.69
CA VAL A 31 -2.11 -2.11 -10.09
C VAL A 31 -1.77 -1.10 -8.99
N ILE A 32 -0.81 -1.42 -8.12
CA ILE A 32 -0.39 -0.56 -7.01
C ILE A 32 0.12 0.80 -7.49
N ASP A 33 0.83 0.86 -8.61
CA ASP A 33 1.36 2.11 -9.16
C ASP A 33 0.23 3.10 -9.55
N GLN A 34 -0.99 2.61 -9.80
CA GLN A 34 -2.12 3.46 -10.18
C GLN A 34 -2.82 4.10 -8.98
N ILE A 35 -2.74 3.47 -7.81
CA ILE A 35 -3.46 3.91 -6.59
C ILE A 35 -2.57 4.72 -5.64
N ARG A 36 -1.25 4.82 -5.91
CA ARG A 36 -0.34 5.61 -5.08
C ARG A 36 -0.74 7.08 -5.09
N GLY A 37 -0.88 7.67 -3.89
CA GLY A 37 -1.22 9.08 -3.72
C GLY A 37 -2.67 9.43 -4.05
N ARG A 38 -3.54 8.43 -4.26
CA ARG A 38 -4.98 8.63 -4.49
C ARG A 38 -5.76 8.60 -3.19
N SER A 39 -6.92 9.23 -3.20
CA SER A 39 -7.88 9.13 -2.11
C SER A 39 -8.44 7.71 -2.00
N TYR A 40 -9.00 7.39 -0.84
CA TYR A 40 -9.62 6.09 -0.60
C TYR A 40 -10.77 5.80 -1.58
N GLU A 41 -11.66 6.77 -1.80
CA GLU A 41 -12.81 6.65 -2.71
C GLU A 41 -12.38 6.42 -4.17
N GLU A 42 -11.46 7.25 -4.67
CA GLU A 42 -10.90 7.08 -6.03
C GLU A 42 -10.25 5.71 -6.18
N THR A 43 -9.56 5.23 -5.14
CA THR A 43 -8.90 3.93 -5.16
C THR A 43 -9.91 2.79 -5.34
N LEU A 44 -11.04 2.83 -4.63
CA LEU A 44 -12.09 1.82 -4.76
C LEU A 44 -12.63 1.78 -6.19
N MET A 45 -12.95 2.95 -6.75
CA MET A 45 -13.44 3.06 -8.13
C MET A 45 -12.43 2.50 -9.14
N ILE A 46 -11.15 2.88 -9.01
CA ILE A 46 -10.09 2.40 -9.90
C ILE A 46 -9.94 0.88 -9.81
N LEU A 47 -9.94 0.32 -8.60
CA LEU A 47 -9.75 -1.12 -8.40
C LEU A 47 -10.92 -1.96 -8.91
N GLU A 48 -12.15 -1.46 -8.80
CA GLU A 48 -13.36 -2.14 -9.30
C GLU A 48 -13.44 -2.16 -10.83
N LEU A 49 -13.03 -1.07 -11.49
CA LEU A 49 -13.11 -0.93 -12.94
C LEU A 49 -11.95 -1.60 -13.69
N MET A 50 -10.83 -1.87 -13.01
CA MET A 50 -9.66 -2.45 -13.66
C MET A 50 -9.84 -3.93 -14.02
N PRO A 51 -9.42 -4.37 -15.22
CA PRO A 51 -9.60 -5.75 -15.69
C PRO A 51 -8.58 -6.75 -15.11
N TYR A 52 -7.86 -6.39 -14.05
CA TYR A 52 -6.76 -7.19 -13.52
C TYR A 52 -7.19 -8.05 -12.34
N ARG A 53 -6.86 -9.35 -12.36
CA ARG A 53 -7.11 -10.27 -11.23
C ARG A 53 -6.47 -9.82 -9.91
N ALA A 54 -5.34 -9.11 -9.98
CA ALA A 54 -4.64 -8.62 -8.78
C ALA A 54 -5.46 -7.57 -7.99
N CYS A 55 -6.44 -6.92 -8.64
CA CYS A 55 -7.31 -5.93 -7.98
C CYS A 55 -8.09 -6.54 -6.82
N TYR A 56 -8.53 -7.80 -6.94
CA TYR A 56 -9.33 -8.44 -5.90
C TYR A 56 -8.60 -8.55 -4.55
N ASP A 57 -7.34 -8.98 -4.58
CA ASP A 57 -6.54 -9.13 -3.36
C ASP A 57 -6.14 -7.76 -2.78
N ILE A 58 -5.88 -6.77 -3.65
CA ILE A 58 -5.56 -5.40 -3.23
C ILE A 58 -6.78 -4.72 -2.62
N LEU A 59 -7.96 -4.88 -3.22
CA LEU A 59 -9.22 -4.30 -2.75
C LEU A 59 -9.58 -4.81 -1.33
N LYS A 60 -9.43 -6.11 -1.08
CA LYS A 60 -9.56 -6.68 0.28
C LYS A 60 -8.61 -6.01 1.29
N LEU A 61 -7.37 -5.77 0.86
CA LEU A 61 -6.36 -5.16 1.70
C LEU A 61 -6.71 -3.69 1.99
N VAL A 62 -7.16 -2.94 0.99
CA VAL A 62 -7.62 -1.55 1.13
C VAL A 62 -8.79 -1.46 2.13
N TYR A 63 -9.80 -2.32 2.02
CA TYR A 63 -10.88 -2.40 3.00
C TYR A 63 -10.37 -2.70 4.41
N SER A 64 -9.42 -3.63 4.54
CA SER A 64 -8.84 -3.96 5.84
C SER A 64 -8.08 -2.78 6.46
N VAL A 65 -7.33 -2.00 5.68
CA VAL A 65 -6.62 -0.82 6.20
C VAL A 65 -7.62 0.25 6.65
N ALA A 66 -8.67 0.50 5.87
CA ALA A 66 -9.71 1.48 6.22
C ALA A 66 -10.46 1.07 7.49
N ALA A 67 -10.84 -0.20 7.63
CA ALA A 67 -11.44 -0.73 8.85
C ALA A 67 -10.52 -0.56 10.06
N ASN A 68 -9.21 -0.83 9.90
CA ASN A 68 -8.22 -0.60 10.96
C ASN A 68 -8.08 0.88 11.30
N ALA A 69 -8.18 1.77 10.31
CA ALA A 69 -8.09 3.22 10.51
C ALA A 69 -9.28 3.75 11.30
N ASN A 70 -10.49 3.30 10.97
CA ASN A 70 -11.70 3.61 11.71
C ASN A 70 -11.63 3.05 13.14
N HIS A 71 -11.37 1.75 13.29
CA HIS A 71 -11.42 1.09 14.60
C HIS A 71 -10.32 1.53 15.56
N ASN A 72 -9.07 1.61 15.10
CA ASN A 72 -7.93 1.87 15.99
C ASN A 72 -7.64 3.36 16.18
N LYS A 73 -8.00 4.20 15.20
CA LYS A 73 -7.65 5.62 15.21
C LYS A 73 -8.85 6.56 15.08
N GLY A 74 -10.07 6.05 14.90
CA GLY A 74 -11.27 6.88 14.76
C GLY A 74 -11.23 7.79 13.54
N LEU A 75 -10.47 7.42 12.49
CA LEU A 75 -10.32 8.24 11.28
C LEU A 75 -11.53 8.05 10.36
N ASN A 76 -11.97 9.14 9.73
CA ASN A 76 -13.04 9.10 8.74
C ASN A 76 -12.52 8.64 7.39
N GLU A 77 -13.25 7.76 6.71
CA GLU A 77 -12.83 7.17 5.43
C GLU A 77 -12.65 8.21 4.32
N THR A 78 -13.45 9.26 4.33
CA THR A 78 -13.46 10.33 3.31
C THR A 78 -12.19 11.19 3.31
N SER A 79 -11.46 11.26 4.42
CA SER A 79 -10.23 12.05 4.55
C SER A 79 -8.96 11.21 4.41
N LEU A 80 -9.09 9.91 4.12
CA LEU A 80 -7.95 9.00 3.97
C LEU A 80 -7.34 9.06 2.57
N ILE A 81 -6.02 9.13 2.54
CA ILE A 81 -5.20 9.06 1.34
C ILE A 81 -4.17 7.94 1.45
N ILE A 82 -3.86 7.28 0.34
CA ILE A 82 -2.77 6.30 0.27
C ILE A 82 -1.44 7.05 0.27
N SER A 83 -0.79 7.09 1.43
CA SER A 83 0.55 7.66 1.61
C SER A 83 1.61 6.80 0.94
N LYS A 84 1.52 5.48 1.16
CA LYS A 84 2.54 4.54 0.70
C LYS A 84 1.92 3.21 0.31
N ALA A 85 2.33 2.67 -0.85
CA ALA A 85 1.92 1.35 -1.29
C ALA A 85 3.10 0.62 -1.93
N GLU A 86 3.51 -0.48 -1.31
CA GLU A 86 4.70 -1.26 -1.67
C GLU A 86 4.35 -2.71 -1.97
N VAL A 87 5.10 -3.30 -2.91
CA VAL A 87 5.00 -4.70 -3.29
C VAL A 87 6.39 -5.31 -3.29
N ASN A 88 6.61 -6.18 -2.31
CA ASN A 88 7.84 -6.94 -2.15
C ASN A 88 7.67 -8.34 -2.73
N GLU A 89 8.76 -8.86 -3.29
CA GLU A 89 8.80 -10.25 -3.72
C GLU A 89 8.86 -11.16 -2.50
N GLY A 90 8.10 -12.25 -2.56
CA GLY A 90 8.07 -13.26 -1.51
C GLY A 90 8.79 -14.54 -1.94
N THR A 91 8.57 -15.58 -1.15
CA THR A 91 9.13 -16.90 -1.42
C THR A 91 8.71 -17.43 -2.79
N THR A 92 9.68 -17.90 -3.56
CA THR A 92 9.45 -18.51 -4.87
C THR A 92 9.63 -20.02 -4.80
N VAL A 93 8.54 -20.75 -5.01
CA VAL A 93 8.56 -22.21 -5.06
C VAL A 93 8.94 -22.66 -6.47
N LYS A 94 9.89 -23.58 -6.58
CA LYS A 94 10.31 -24.19 -7.85
C LYS A 94 9.67 -25.56 -8.00
N LYS A 95 9.04 -25.83 -9.15
CA LYS A 95 8.49 -27.14 -9.51
C LYS A 95 9.11 -27.61 -10.81
N LEU A 96 9.59 -28.85 -10.87
CA LEU A 96 10.16 -29.41 -12.09
C LEU A 96 9.08 -29.59 -13.16
N LYS A 97 9.33 -29.10 -14.37
CA LYS A 97 8.51 -29.38 -15.56
C LYS A 97 9.32 -30.21 -16.55
N PRO A 98 8.91 -31.45 -16.84
CA PRO A 98 9.58 -32.27 -17.84
C PRO A 98 9.41 -31.65 -19.24
N ARG A 99 10.42 -31.82 -20.10
CA ARG A 99 10.38 -31.45 -21.53
C ARG A 99 10.70 -32.66 -22.39
N ALA A 100 10.36 -32.55 -23.67
CA ALA A 100 10.74 -33.54 -24.67
C ALA A 100 12.26 -33.73 -24.70
N ARG A 101 12.71 -34.98 -24.94
CA ARG A 101 14.12 -35.41 -25.02
C ARG A 101 14.91 -35.38 -23.70
N GLY A 102 14.25 -35.40 -22.54
CA GLY A 102 14.90 -35.61 -21.23
C GLY A 102 15.21 -34.38 -20.35
N PRO A 103 15.38 -33.13 -20.83
CA PRO A 103 15.66 -32.01 -19.93
C PRO A 103 14.42 -31.61 -19.11
N GLY A 104 14.64 -31.22 -17.86
CA GLY A 104 13.62 -30.64 -16.99
C GLY A 104 13.96 -29.20 -16.61
N TYR A 105 13.00 -28.27 -16.76
CA TYR A 105 13.17 -26.89 -16.33
C TYR A 105 12.27 -26.57 -15.13
N PRO A 106 12.71 -25.72 -14.19
CA PRO A 106 11.87 -25.31 -13.07
C PRO A 106 10.80 -24.28 -13.50
N ILE A 107 9.53 -24.56 -13.22
CA ILE A 107 8.47 -23.55 -13.15
C ILE A 107 8.60 -22.82 -11.81
N ARG A 108 8.72 -21.49 -11.87
CA ARG A 108 8.73 -20.64 -10.69
C ARG A 108 7.30 -20.20 -10.34
N ARG A 109 6.88 -20.46 -9.11
CA ARG A 109 5.64 -19.94 -8.52
C ARG A 109 6.04 -18.92 -7.47
N SER A 110 6.12 -17.67 -7.89
CA SER A 110 6.44 -16.53 -7.01
C SER A 110 5.23 -16.15 -6.18
N THR A 111 5.49 -15.80 -4.92
CA THR A 111 4.53 -15.07 -4.07
C THR A 111 4.96 -13.62 -3.92
N CYS A 112 4.09 -12.78 -3.37
CA CYS A 112 4.42 -11.40 -3.02
C CYS A 112 3.84 -11.00 -1.66
N HIS A 113 4.42 -9.96 -1.10
CA HIS A 113 3.93 -9.27 0.09
C HIS A 113 3.53 -7.85 -0.32
N ILE A 114 2.32 -7.44 0.03
CA ILE A 114 1.80 -6.11 -0.29
C ILE A 114 1.61 -5.35 1.02
N THR A 115 2.10 -4.13 1.09
CA THR A 115 1.90 -3.23 2.24
C THR A 115 1.26 -1.94 1.75
N ILE A 116 0.13 -1.57 2.34
CA ILE A 116 -0.56 -0.30 2.07
C ILE A 116 -0.63 0.50 3.36
N VAL A 117 -0.32 1.79 3.25
CA VAL A 117 -0.34 2.75 4.34
C VAL A 117 -1.27 3.90 3.97
N LEU A 118 -2.28 4.11 4.81
CA LEU A 118 -3.18 5.24 4.76
C LEU A 118 -2.72 6.33 5.72
N LYS A 119 -2.99 7.57 5.33
CA LYS A 119 -2.76 8.78 6.13
C LYS A 119 -4.03 9.63 6.09
N ASP A 120 -4.32 10.31 7.19
CA ASP A 120 -5.36 11.33 7.22
C ASP A 120 -4.79 12.71 6.83
N ILE A 121 -5.42 13.36 5.87
CA ILE A 121 -5.04 14.69 5.38
C ILE A 121 -5.39 15.77 6.41
N SER A 122 -6.52 15.62 7.11
CA SER A 122 -7.08 16.66 8.00
C SER A 122 -6.15 16.99 9.17
N VAL A 123 -5.51 15.97 9.72
CA VAL A 123 -4.54 16.08 10.82
C VAL A 123 -3.27 16.84 10.37
N ASP A 124 -2.85 16.62 9.13
CA ASP A 124 -1.63 17.23 8.58
C ASP A 124 -1.80 18.75 8.41
N GLU A 125 -2.96 19.20 7.96
CA GLU A 125 -3.28 20.63 7.86
C GLU A 125 -3.30 21.33 9.21
N GLN A 126 -3.82 20.66 10.25
CA GLN A 126 -3.82 21.20 11.61
C GLN A 126 -2.41 21.35 12.16
N LEU A 127 -1.56 20.34 11.97
CA LEU A 127 -0.16 20.37 12.38
C LEU A 127 0.63 21.52 11.71
N GLU A 128 0.33 21.84 10.45
CA GLU A 128 0.95 22.98 9.76
C GLU A 128 0.42 24.35 10.18
N LYS A 129 -0.82 24.44 10.66
CA LYS A 129 -1.36 25.69 11.25
C LYS A 129 -0.74 25.97 12.62
N ASP A 130 -0.56 24.93 13.43
CA ASP A 130 0.03 25.05 14.78
C ASP A 130 1.51 25.47 14.75
N LYS A 131 2.31 24.93 13.81
CA LYS A 131 3.71 25.34 13.62
C LYS A 131 3.82 26.82 13.26
N ARG A 132 3.03 27.28 12.28
CA ARG A 132 2.96 28.69 11.89
C ARG A 132 2.59 29.61 13.05
N THR A 133 1.65 29.17 13.89
CA THR A 133 1.23 29.94 15.07
C THR A 133 2.34 30.03 16.12
N LYS A 134 3.13 28.96 16.30
CA LYS A 134 4.28 28.95 17.22
C LYS A 134 5.44 29.82 16.72
N GLU A 135 5.73 29.79 15.41
CA GLU A 135 6.75 30.66 14.80
C GLU A 135 6.41 32.14 14.96
N ARG A 136 5.13 32.51 14.78
CA ARG A 136 4.65 33.89 15.02
C ARG A 136 4.72 34.35 16.47
N ARG A 137 4.77 33.44 17.44
CA ARG A 137 4.87 33.74 18.88
C ARG A 137 6.32 33.82 19.39
N ASN A 138 7.29 33.40 18.58
CA ASN A 138 8.73 33.38 18.91
C ASN A 138 9.50 34.56 18.28
N ILE A 139 8.79 35.56 17.78
CA ILE A 139 9.29 36.90 17.41
C ILE A 139 8.73 37.87 18.44
#